data_AF-A0A5J6N645-F1
#
_entry.id   AF-A0A5J6N645-F1
#
_cell.length_a   1.000
_cell.length_b   1.000
_cell.length_c   1.000
_cell.angle_alpha   90.00
_cell.angle_beta   90.00
_cell.angle_gamma   90.00
#
_symmetry.space_group_name_H-M   'P 1'
#
loop_
_entity.id
_entity.type
_entity.pdbx_description
1 polymer ?
#
loop_
_entity_poly.entity_id
_entity_poly.type
_entity_poly.pdbx_seq_one_letter_code
_entity_poly.pdbx_strand_id
1 'polypeptide(L)'
;MIDHDQRSYELIARVFAGQAEGLTQEDIVDNITLYWLTNTAIPSARLYWENKLAFFAVKNITIPVAVSAFPDELYTAPRSWAEKAFPKLIHYNKLDKGCHFAAWEQPALLTSELRTAFRPLRTSRT
;
A
#
# COMPACT_ATOMS: atom_id res chain seq x y z
N MET A 1 7.05 -9.75 8.97
CA MET A 1 7.25 -10.67 7.85
C MET A 1 6.52 -10.05 6.68
N ILE A 2 7.10 -10.08 5.48
CA ILE A 2 6.40 -9.65 4.26
C ILE A 2 5.14 -10.51 4.14
N ASP A 3 3.99 -9.91 4.45
CA ASP A 3 2.70 -10.52 4.17
C ASP A 3 2.55 -10.54 2.66
N HIS A 4 2.29 -11.70 2.09
CA HIS A 4 2.32 -11.86 0.65
C HIS A 4 0.97 -12.36 0.16
N ASP A 5 0.22 -11.43 -0.41
CA ASP A 5 -0.77 -11.75 -1.41
C ASP A 5 -0.09 -12.37 -2.65
N GLN A 6 -0.88 -13.00 -3.51
CA GLN A 6 -0.37 -13.71 -4.68
C GLN A 6 0.47 -12.81 -5.62
N ARG A 7 0.05 -11.55 -5.85
CA ARG A 7 0.72 -10.66 -6.80
C ARG A 7 2.07 -10.19 -6.26
N SER A 8 2.10 -9.84 -4.99
CA SER A 8 3.34 -9.52 -4.29
C SER A 8 4.33 -10.70 -4.30
N TYR A 9 3.85 -11.93 -4.10
CA TYR A 9 4.69 -13.13 -4.20
C TYR A 9 5.26 -13.31 -5.62
N GLU A 10 4.42 -13.16 -6.64
CA GLU A 10 4.84 -13.25 -8.05
C GLU A 10 5.93 -12.22 -8.37
N LEU A 11 5.83 -10.98 -7.87
CA LEU A 11 6.86 -9.95 -8.01
C LEU A 11 8.17 -10.38 -7.34
N ILE A 12 8.11 -10.80 -6.08
CA ILE A 12 9.29 -11.23 -5.32
C ILE A 12 9.98 -12.41 -6.02
N ALA A 13 9.21 -13.40 -6.49
CA ALA A 13 9.75 -14.55 -7.22
C ALA A 13 10.50 -14.12 -8.49
N ARG A 14 9.98 -13.15 -9.25
CA ARG A 14 10.65 -12.59 -10.44
C ARG A 14 11.94 -11.84 -10.08
N VAL A 15 11.94 -11.08 -8.97
CA VAL A 15 13.15 -10.42 -8.45
C VAL A 15 14.24 -11.45 -8.09
N PHE A 16 13.87 -12.55 -7.44
CA PHE A 16 14.81 -13.65 -7.17
C PHE A 16 15.27 -14.39 -8.43
N ALA A 17 14.45 -14.39 -9.49
CA ALA A 17 14.84 -14.89 -10.81
C ALA A 17 15.69 -13.90 -11.63
N GLY A 18 16.04 -12.73 -11.06
CA GLY A 18 16.92 -11.73 -11.68
C GLY A 18 16.19 -10.70 -12.55
N GLN A 19 14.86 -10.60 -12.47
CA GLN A 19 14.10 -9.58 -13.19
C GLN A 19 14.09 -8.25 -12.45
N ALA A 20 14.07 -7.13 -13.19
CA ALA A 20 14.01 -5.79 -12.63
C ALA A 20 12.56 -5.31 -12.47
N GLU A 21 12.08 -5.28 -11.22
CA GLU A 21 10.66 -4.99 -10.90
C GLU A 21 10.50 -3.86 -9.85
N GLY A 22 11.49 -2.97 -9.74
CA GLY A 22 11.48 -1.89 -8.75
C GLY A 22 11.98 -2.28 -7.36
N LEU A 23 12.14 -3.58 -7.10
CA LEU A 23 12.83 -4.13 -5.93
C LEU A 23 14.02 -5.00 -6.37
N THR A 24 15.02 -5.10 -5.49
CA THR A 24 16.17 -6.01 -5.64
C THR A 24 16.05 -7.21 -4.70
N GLN A 25 16.91 -8.21 -4.87
CA GLN A 25 16.98 -9.33 -3.92
C GLN A 25 17.46 -8.86 -2.54
N GLU A 26 18.41 -7.92 -2.51
CA GLU A 26 18.95 -7.34 -1.29
C GLU A 26 17.86 -6.61 -0.49
N ASP A 27 17.01 -5.84 -1.16
CA ASP A 27 15.82 -5.23 -0.54
C ASP A 27 14.99 -6.26 0.26
N ILE A 28 14.68 -7.41 -0.36
CA ILE A 28 13.88 -8.45 0.28
C ILE A 28 14.64 -9.07 1.47
N VAL A 29 15.93 -9.37 1.30
CA VAL A 29 16.78 -9.95 2.34
C VAL A 29 16.95 -8.99 3.52
N ASP A 30 17.06 -7.68 3.28
CA ASP A 30 17.17 -6.66 4.31
C ASP A 30 15.91 -6.60 5.17
N ASN A 31 14.73 -6.67 4.55
CA ASN A 31 13.47 -6.73 5.28
C ASN A 31 13.41 -7.99 6.16
N ILE A 32 13.74 -9.17 5.60
CA ILE A 32 13.78 -10.43 6.35
C ILE A 32 14.76 -10.35 7.51
N THR A 33 15.96 -9.81 7.26
CA THR A 33 17.03 -9.65 8.25
C THR A 33 16.60 -8.74 9.40
N LEU A 34 15.91 -7.64 9.11
CA LEU A 34 15.34 -6.76 10.13
C LEU A 34 14.41 -7.53 11.08
N TYR A 35 13.49 -8.33 10.53
CA TYR A 35 12.57 -9.14 11.35
C TYR A 35 13.29 -10.21 12.16
N TRP A 36 14.32 -10.83 11.58
CA TRP A 36 15.14 -11.85 12.23
C TRP A 36 15.93 -11.27 13.40
N LEU A 37 16.74 -10.24 13.16
CA LEU A 37 17.63 -9.64 14.16
C LEU A 37 16.89 -8.99 15.33
N THR A 38 15.67 -8.52 15.09
CA THR A 38 14.82 -7.94 16.14
C THR A 38 13.91 -8.96 16.83
N ASN A 39 13.93 -10.23 16.40
CA ASN A 39 13.03 -11.29 16.88
C ASN A 39 11.55 -10.89 16.81
N THR A 40 11.15 -10.20 15.73
CA THR A 40 9.80 -9.63 15.60
C THR A 40 8.84 -10.43 14.71
N ALA A 41 9.25 -11.61 14.22
CA ALA A 41 8.40 -12.47 13.39
C ALA A 41 7.09 -12.87 14.09
N ILE A 42 7.17 -13.43 15.30
CA ILE A 42 5.99 -13.85 16.08
C ILE A 42 5.17 -12.66 16.62
N PRO A 43 5.77 -11.64 17.28
CA PRO A 43 4.96 -10.54 17.83
C PRO A 43 4.27 -9.71 16.74
N SER A 44 4.85 -9.57 15.53
CA SER A 44 4.14 -8.93 14.41
C SER A 44 2.93 -9.74 13.91
N ALA A 45 3.01 -11.08 13.93
CA ALA A 45 1.89 -11.95 13.54
C ALA A 45 0.70 -11.90 14.52
N ARG A 46 0.92 -11.48 15.78
CA ARG A 46 -0.14 -11.38 16.78
C ARG A 46 -1.25 -10.40 16.38
N LEU A 47 -0.93 -9.37 15.59
CA LEU A 47 -1.91 -8.44 15.05
C LEU A 47 -3.05 -9.16 14.29
N TYR A 48 -2.75 -10.22 13.53
CA TYR A 48 -3.75 -11.00 12.80
C TYR A 48 -4.67 -11.79 13.73
N TRP A 49 -4.14 -12.27 14.87
CA TRP A 49 -4.95 -12.93 15.88
C TRP A 49 -5.87 -11.94 16.60
N GLU A 50 -5.38 -10.74 16.89
CA GLU A 50 -6.11 -9.73 17.66
C GLU A 50 -7.14 -8.96 16.82
N ASN A 51 -6.91 -8.79 15.51
CA ASN A 51 -7.84 -8.07 14.64
C ASN A 51 -9.12 -8.89 14.39
N LYS A 52 -10.22 -8.49 15.03
CA LYS A 52 -11.56 -9.07 14.86
C LYS A 52 -12.47 -8.22 13.97
N LEU A 53 -11.94 -7.18 13.34
CA LEU A 53 -12.74 -6.28 12.51
C LEU A 53 -13.08 -6.95 11.17
N ALA A 54 -14.23 -6.58 10.62
CA ALA A 54 -14.60 -6.97 9.27
C ALA A 54 -13.57 -6.43 8.26
N PHE A 55 -13.16 -7.29 7.33
CA PHE A 55 -12.18 -6.97 6.28
C PHE A 55 -12.67 -5.86 5.34
N PHE A 56 -13.96 -5.89 4.96
CA PHE A 56 -14.62 -4.82 4.21
C PHE A 56 -15.74 -4.21 5.04
N ALA A 57 -15.59 -2.95 5.44
CA ALA A 57 -16.64 -2.20 6.11
C ALA A 57 -16.48 -0.70 5.82
N VAL A 58 -17.59 -0.03 5.53
CA VAL A 58 -17.62 1.45 5.49
C VAL A 58 -17.52 1.96 6.92
N LYS A 59 -16.53 2.82 7.18
CA LYS A 59 -16.24 3.37 8.52
C LYS A 59 -16.71 4.83 8.71
N ASN A 60 -17.54 5.33 7.79
CA ASN A 60 -18.09 6.70 7.80
C ASN A 60 -17.03 7.78 8.06
N ILE A 61 -15.91 7.71 7.32
CA ILE A 61 -14.80 8.65 7.47
C ILE A 61 -15.19 10.00 6.84
N THR A 62 -15.25 11.06 7.66
CA THR A 62 -15.75 12.39 7.26
C THR A 62 -14.66 13.46 7.09
N ILE A 63 -13.39 13.06 7.19
CA ILE A 63 -12.22 13.91 6.88
C ILE A 63 -11.86 13.81 5.39
N PRO A 64 -11.06 14.74 4.83
CA PRO A 64 -10.54 14.60 3.47
C PRO A 64 -9.75 13.30 3.29
N VAL A 65 -10.07 12.54 2.25
CA VAL A 65 -9.42 11.25 1.92
C VAL A 65 -8.90 11.29 0.48
N ALA A 66 -7.72 10.71 0.27
CA ALA A 66 -7.17 10.46 -1.06
C ALA A 66 -6.93 8.96 -1.24
N VAL A 67 -7.17 8.44 -2.43
CA VAL A 67 -6.96 7.03 -2.78
C VAL A 67 -6.11 6.93 -4.03
N SER A 68 -5.03 6.16 -3.96
CA SER A 68 -4.18 5.83 -5.10
C SER A 68 -4.23 4.32 -5.30
N ALA A 69 -4.87 3.89 -6.37
CA ALA A 69 -5.20 2.49 -6.65
C ALA A 69 -4.13 1.87 -7.55
N PHE A 70 -3.17 1.17 -6.94
CA PHE A 70 -2.11 0.44 -7.62
C PHE A 70 -2.63 -0.89 -8.19
N PRO A 71 -2.22 -1.29 -9.40
CA PRO A 71 -2.85 -2.39 -10.14
C PRO A 71 -2.66 -3.76 -9.49
N ASP A 72 -1.52 -4.00 -8.84
CA ASP A 72 -1.15 -5.27 -8.21
C ASP A 72 -1.31 -5.24 -6.67
N GLU A 73 -2.15 -4.33 -6.16
CA GLU A 73 -2.61 -4.33 -4.77
C GLU A 73 -3.58 -5.50 -4.51
N LEU A 74 -3.57 -6.07 -3.29
CA LEU A 74 -4.43 -7.17 -2.86
C LEU A 74 -5.92 -6.87 -3.13
N TYR A 75 -6.33 -5.63 -2.88
CA TYR A 75 -7.66 -5.15 -3.21
C TYR A 75 -7.62 -3.73 -3.79
N THR A 76 -7.78 -3.65 -5.10
CA THR A 76 -7.84 -2.39 -5.83
C THR A 76 -9.26 -1.82 -5.80
N ALA A 77 -9.55 -0.94 -4.82
CA ALA A 77 -10.87 -0.34 -4.67
C ALA A 77 -11.30 0.44 -5.93
N PRO A 78 -12.43 0.09 -6.58
CA PRO A 78 -12.97 0.87 -7.68
C PRO A 78 -13.35 2.28 -7.21
N ARG A 79 -13.23 3.27 -8.10
CA ARG A 79 -13.58 4.66 -7.79
C ARG A 79 -15.00 4.79 -7.22
N SER A 80 -15.95 4.10 -7.82
CA SER A 80 -17.35 4.13 -7.37
C SER A 80 -17.56 3.59 -5.95
N TRP A 81 -16.68 2.71 -5.49
CA TRP A 81 -16.72 2.22 -4.11
C TRP A 81 -16.02 3.21 -3.18
N ALA A 82 -14.89 3.80 -3.60
CA ALA A 82 -14.19 4.83 -2.84
C ALA A 82 -15.09 6.07 -2.61
N GLU A 83 -15.81 6.53 -3.63
CA GLU A 83 -16.75 7.65 -3.53
C GLU A 83 -17.91 7.37 -2.57
N LYS A 84 -18.42 6.13 -2.55
CA LYS A 84 -19.45 5.71 -1.60
C LYS A 84 -18.92 5.59 -0.16
N ALA A 85 -17.68 5.13 0.00
CA ALA A 85 -17.06 4.94 1.31
C ALA A 85 -16.56 6.25 1.94
N PHE A 86 -16.17 7.22 1.12
CA PHE A 86 -15.53 8.47 1.55
C PHE A 86 -16.27 9.70 0.99
N PRO A 87 -17.21 10.29 1.77
CA PRO A 87 -17.96 11.48 1.35
C PRO A 87 -17.09 12.70 1.01
N LYS A 88 -15.85 12.76 1.52
CA LYS A 88 -14.87 13.82 1.21
C LYS A 88 -13.64 13.27 0.48
N LEU A 89 -13.86 12.50 -0.58
CA LEU A 89 -12.78 12.03 -1.47
C LEU A 89 -12.22 13.20 -2.28
N ILE A 90 -11.00 13.63 -1.96
CA ILE A 90 -10.34 14.79 -2.59
C ILE A 90 -9.43 14.41 -3.76
N HIS A 91 -9.05 13.14 -3.86
CA HIS A 91 -8.20 12.61 -4.94
C HIS A 91 -8.47 11.12 -5.13
N TYR A 92 -8.61 10.70 -6.38
CA TYR A 92 -8.62 9.29 -6.76
C TYR A 92 -7.83 9.15 -8.05
N ASN A 93 -6.87 8.24 -8.07
CA ASN A 93 -6.18 7.85 -9.29
C ASN A 93 -6.00 6.34 -9.35
N LYS A 94 -6.07 5.77 -10.55
CA LYS A 94 -5.66 4.40 -10.81
C LYS A 94 -4.35 4.45 -11.58
N LEU A 95 -3.33 3.76 -11.06
CA LEU A 95 -1.99 3.79 -11.63
C LEU A 95 -1.78 2.61 -12.58
N ASP A 96 -0.83 2.76 -13.50
CA ASP A 96 -0.49 1.74 -14.51
C ASP A 96 0.52 0.71 -13.99
N LYS A 97 1.21 1.00 -12.89
CA LYS A 97 2.22 0.13 -12.28
C LYS A 97 2.24 0.25 -10.76
N GLY A 98 2.54 -0.87 -10.10
CA GLY A 98 2.85 -0.99 -8.69
C GLY A 98 1.98 -2.01 -7.96
N CYS A 99 2.52 -2.57 -6.89
CA CYS A 99 1.91 -3.59 -6.05
C CYS A 99 1.50 -3.05 -4.67
N HIS A 100 1.19 -3.98 -3.76
CA HIS A 100 0.92 -3.71 -2.34
C HIS A 100 2.01 -2.85 -1.67
N PHE A 101 3.28 -3.02 -2.07
CA PHE A 101 4.42 -2.26 -1.55
C PHE A 101 4.70 -0.99 -2.36
N ALA A 102 3.66 -0.20 -2.66
CA ALA A 102 3.75 0.98 -3.52
C ALA A 102 4.91 1.95 -3.20
N ALA A 103 5.17 2.17 -1.90
CA ALA A 103 6.27 3.04 -1.45
C ALA A 103 7.65 2.50 -1.76
N TRP A 104 7.78 1.17 -1.74
CA TRP A 104 9.04 0.47 -1.91
C TRP A 104 9.32 0.21 -3.39
N GLU A 105 8.32 -0.29 -4.12
CA GLU A 105 8.45 -0.64 -5.53
C GLU A 105 8.39 0.58 -6.46
N GLN A 106 7.50 1.53 -6.17
CA GLN A 106 7.23 2.70 -7.03
C GLN A 106 7.30 4.03 -6.26
N PRO A 107 8.44 4.36 -5.62
CA PRO A 107 8.57 5.52 -4.72
C PRO A 107 8.25 6.85 -5.41
N ALA A 108 8.60 7.00 -6.69
CA ALA A 108 8.33 8.20 -7.47
C ALA A 108 6.82 8.37 -7.75
N LEU A 109 6.12 7.28 -8.10
CA LEU A 109 4.68 7.30 -8.33
C LEU A 109 3.93 7.64 -7.05
N LEU A 110 4.24 6.95 -5.94
CA LEU A 110 3.62 7.24 -4.64
C LEU A 110 3.87 8.70 -4.22
N THR A 111 5.10 9.19 -4.38
CA THR A 111 5.45 10.58 -4.02
C THR A 111 4.65 11.60 -4.85
N SER A 112 4.47 11.34 -6.15
CA SER A 112 3.67 12.20 -7.03
C SER A 112 2.20 12.24 -6.61
N GLU A 113 1.64 11.07 -6.29
CA GLU A 113 0.27 10.93 -5.80
C GLU A 113 0.06 11.68 -4.49
N LEU A 114 0.96 11.52 -3.51
CA LEU A 114 0.93 12.25 -2.26
C LEU A 114 1.00 13.77 -2.50
N ARG A 115 1.92 14.24 -3.34
CA ARG A 115 2.05 15.68 -3.64
C ARG A 115 0.77 16.24 -4.26
N THR A 116 0.14 15.49 -5.15
CA THR A 116 -1.12 15.86 -5.81
C THR A 116 -2.26 15.91 -4.80
N ALA A 117 -2.44 14.85 -4.01
CA ALA A 117 -3.46 14.74 -2.98
C ALA A 117 -3.37 15.87 -1.93
N PHE A 118 -2.16 16.20 -1.47
CA PHE A 118 -1.96 17.23 -0.44
C PHE A 118 -1.84 18.66 -1.00
N ARG A 119 -1.75 18.86 -2.33
CA ARG A 119 -1.70 20.20 -2.93
C ARG A 119 -2.90 21.09 -2.54
N PRO A 120 -4.16 20.67 -2.69
CA PRO A 120 -5.31 21.51 -2.34
C PRO A 120 -5.43 21.80 -0.83
N LEU A 121 -4.83 20.98 0.03
CA LEU A 121 -4.89 21.17 1.49
C LEU A 121 -3.93 22.24 2.02
N ARG A 122 -2.93 22.65 1.22
CA ARG A 122 -1.93 23.66 1.62
C ARG A 122 -2.46 25.09 1.60
N THR A 123 -3.51 25.35 0.83
CA THR A 123 -4.09 26.69 0.64
C THR A 123 -5.19 27.03 1.65
N SER A 124 -5.51 26.12 2.60
CA SER A 124 -6.56 26.32 3.62
C SER A 124 -6.11 27.16 4.82
N ARG A 125 -5.31 28.21 4.60
CA ARG A 125 -5.02 29.27 5.59
C ARG A 125 -5.44 30.62 5.02
N THR A 126 -6.75 30.89 5.10
CA THR A 126 -7.35 32.23 5.19
C THR A 126 -8.67 32.08 5.91
#